data_AF-A0A0R3QXW3-F1
#
_entry.id   AF-A0A0R3QXW3-F1
#
_cell.length_a   1.000
_cell.length_b   1.000
_cell.length_c   1.000
_cell.angle_alpha   90.00
_cell.angle_beta   90.00
_cell.angle_gamma   90.00
#
_symmetry.space_group_name_H-M   'P 1'
#
loop_
_entity.id
_entity.type
_entity.pdbx_description
1 polymer ?
#
loop_
_entity_poly.entity_id
_entity_poly.type
_entity_poly.pdbx_seq_one_letter_code
_entity_poly.pdbx_strand_id
1 'polypeptide(L)'
;MWIFGMNICEVQLKMKTALCSSFEFSEIRSQLNDQLRCLETRTEAQTAILLELNDYYRKKAELDGEYGKQLEKLAKNIMQKHKNERYKRDAWTLHSTCGLWQQLVDQTKEEAKEKMALADLYAARLTVLITQRADDLQRISRKCREIGALAHGEICRVINELHTAMRTYQLCFLECSSLESKFRQVEENKAKYEENNPTKLGITRKHRCLAKLYNKRLEKYNAIKLKCLKARNEYLLCVQAANAALHKYFADDLSDLIDCMDLGMDQWLQGFINCAVTARKDMCQKEMDALAELCGFKESLDSKTDKQRFIEANHATFMLPKRFEFRQHL
;
A
#
# COMPACT_ATOMS: atom_id res chain seq x y z
N MET A 1 -0.07 12.40 6.97
CA MET A 1 -0.26 13.65 6.19
C MET A 1 0.83 14.71 6.44
N TRP A 2 2.02 14.39 6.96
CA TRP A 2 3.07 15.39 7.27
C TRP A 2 4.52 14.99 6.87
N ILE A 3 4.72 13.95 6.06
CA ILE A 3 6.07 13.50 5.66
C ILE A 3 6.46 13.93 4.23
N PHE A 4 5.53 14.36 3.38
CA PHE A 4 5.83 14.86 2.03
C PHE A 4 6.14 16.37 1.94
N GLY A 5 6.01 17.11 3.05
CA GLY A 5 6.12 18.58 3.04
C GLY A 5 7.53 19.15 2.96
N MET A 6 8.59 18.35 3.10
CA MET A 6 9.97 18.86 3.25
C MET A 6 10.90 18.66 2.05
N ASN A 7 10.46 18.08 0.92
CA ASN A 7 11.35 17.88 -0.25
C ASN A 7 10.83 18.43 -1.57
N ILE A 8 9.52 18.66 -1.73
CA ILE A 8 8.99 19.16 -3.01
C ILE A 8 9.42 20.62 -3.24
N CYS A 9 9.41 21.46 -2.20
CA CYS A 9 9.86 22.86 -2.31
C CYS A 9 11.35 23.00 -2.63
N GLU A 10 12.24 22.18 -2.06
CA GLU A 10 13.68 22.23 -2.38
C GLU A 10 13.97 21.72 -3.81
N VAL A 11 13.25 20.68 -4.26
CA VAL A 11 13.34 20.19 -5.65
C VAL A 11 12.81 21.24 -6.63
N GLN A 12 11.67 21.88 -6.33
CA GLN A 12 11.11 22.98 -7.13
C GLN A 12 12.02 24.22 -7.16
N LEU A 13 12.75 24.50 -6.08
CA LEU A 13 13.68 25.64 -6.01
C LEU A 13 14.96 25.39 -6.81
N LYS A 14 15.49 24.14 -6.81
CA LYS A 14 16.64 23.76 -7.64
C LYS A 14 16.32 23.73 -9.14
N MET A 15 15.09 23.36 -9.51
CA MET A 15 14.67 23.33 -10.93
C MET A 15 14.50 24.73 -11.56
N LYS A 16 14.27 25.79 -10.75
CA LYS A 16 14.12 27.16 -11.27
C LYS A 16 15.43 27.81 -11.74
N THR A 17 16.59 27.23 -11.43
CA THR A 17 17.92 27.82 -11.68
C THR A 17 18.86 26.98 -12.55
N ALA A 18 18.48 25.75 -12.93
CA ALA A 18 19.38 24.82 -13.59
C ALA A 18 19.14 24.77 -15.11
N LEU A 19 20.04 25.38 -15.89
CA LEU A 19 20.11 25.17 -17.34
C LEU A 19 21.51 25.54 -17.84
N CYS A 20 22.55 24.78 -17.43
CA CYS A 20 23.84 24.89 -18.09
C CYS A 20 24.83 23.74 -17.82
N SER A 21 24.51 22.47 -18.11
CA SER A 21 25.53 21.49 -18.56
C SER A 21 24.94 20.12 -18.92
N SER A 22 25.68 19.33 -19.70
CA SER A 22 25.40 17.91 -19.93
C SER A 22 25.47 17.05 -18.66
N PHE A 23 26.04 17.58 -17.57
CA PHE A 23 26.18 16.90 -16.28
C PHE A 23 24.83 16.80 -15.55
N GLU A 24 24.03 17.87 -15.58
CA GLU A 24 22.71 17.94 -14.92
C GLU A 24 21.70 16.92 -15.53
N PHE A 25 21.79 16.61 -16.83
CA PHE A 25 20.89 15.62 -17.46
C PHE A 25 21.14 14.19 -16.97
N SER A 26 22.40 13.85 -16.70
CA SER A 26 22.76 12.54 -16.15
C SER A 26 22.27 12.40 -14.71
N GLU A 27 22.27 13.49 -13.94
CA GLU A 27 21.80 13.53 -12.57
C GLU A 27 20.28 13.32 -12.49
N ILE A 28 19.50 14.00 -13.33
CA ILE A 28 18.04 13.80 -13.42
C ILE A 28 17.72 12.35 -13.76
N ARG A 29 18.39 11.77 -14.76
CA ARG A 29 18.18 10.36 -15.13
C ARG A 29 18.53 9.41 -13.98
N SER A 30 19.59 9.67 -13.22
CA SER A 30 19.94 8.88 -12.04
C SER A 30 18.83 8.97 -11.00
N GLN A 31 18.38 10.18 -10.68
CA GLN A 31 17.32 10.44 -9.71
C GLN A 31 16.02 9.71 -10.07
N LEU A 32 15.61 9.72 -11.34
CA LEU A 32 14.42 9.00 -11.80
C LEU A 32 14.55 7.47 -11.59
N ASN A 33 15.72 6.89 -11.88
CA ASN A 33 15.96 5.47 -11.60
C ASN A 33 15.94 5.16 -10.09
N ASP A 34 16.48 6.06 -9.26
CA ASP A 34 16.44 5.94 -7.80
C ASP A 34 15.01 5.98 -7.26
N GLN A 35 14.13 6.79 -7.86
CA GLN A 35 12.72 6.81 -7.50
C GLN A 35 12.04 5.45 -7.73
N LEU A 36 12.26 4.80 -8.87
CA LEU A 36 11.70 3.46 -9.12
C LEU A 36 12.20 2.43 -8.12
N ARG A 37 13.51 2.45 -7.79
CA ARG A 37 14.08 1.58 -6.75
C ARG A 37 13.45 1.83 -5.39
N CYS A 38 13.25 3.10 -5.03
CA CYS A 38 12.60 3.46 -3.77
C CYS A 38 11.15 2.95 -3.70
N LEU A 39 10.40 3.06 -4.80
CA LEU A 39 9.03 2.54 -4.90
C LEU A 39 8.97 1.01 -4.84
N GLU A 40 9.96 0.32 -5.44
CA GLU A 40 10.12 -1.14 -5.30
C GLU A 40 10.36 -1.52 -3.83
N THR A 41 11.36 -0.93 -3.17
CA THR A 41 11.65 -1.20 -1.74
C THR A 41 10.45 -0.91 -0.84
N ARG A 42 9.68 0.14 -1.13
CA ARG A 42 8.43 0.45 -0.42
C ARG A 42 7.41 -0.69 -0.57
N THR A 43 7.23 -1.21 -1.78
CA THR A 43 6.33 -2.35 -2.05
C THR A 43 6.79 -3.60 -1.32
N GLU A 44 8.10 -3.87 -1.34
CA GLU A 44 8.70 -5.02 -0.64
C GLU A 44 8.43 -4.94 0.87
N ALA A 45 8.61 -3.77 1.48
CA ALA A 45 8.32 -3.56 2.90
C ALA A 45 6.83 -3.80 3.22
N GLN A 46 5.91 -3.25 2.43
CA GLN A 46 4.47 -3.49 2.60
C GLN A 46 4.10 -4.97 2.44
N THR A 47 4.72 -5.65 1.49
CA THR A 47 4.53 -7.10 1.25
C THR A 47 5.04 -7.91 2.44
N ALA A 48 6.23 -7.58 2.97
CA ALA A 48 6.79 -8.24 4.15
C ALA A 48 5.87 -8.09 5.37
N ILE A 49 5.29 -6.91 5.59
CA ILE A 49 4.31 -6.68 6.68
C ILE A 49 3.09 -7.59 6.51
N LEU A 50 2.57 -7.74 5.28
CA LEU A 50 1.46 -8.65 5.01
C LEU A 50 1.85 -10.11 5.27
N LEU A 51 3.07 -10.53 4.94
CA LEU A 51 3.54 -11.89 5.21
C LEU A 51 3.70 -12.15 6.72
N GLU A 52 4.21 -11.19 7.49
CA GLU A 52 4.25 -11.28 8.96
C GLU A 52 2.84 -11.39 9.56
N LEU A 53 1.89 -10.61 9.03
CA LEU A 53 0.48 -10.70 9.43
C LEU A 53 -0.12 -12.08 9.10
N ASN A 54 0.23 -12.65 7.94
CA ASN A 54 -0.18 -13.99 7.53
C ASN A 54 0.33 -15.05 8.50
N ASP A 55 1.62 -14.99 8.82
CA ASP A 55 2.28 -15.92 9.74
C ASP A 55 1.71 -15.80 11.15
N TYR A 56 1.39 -14.59 11.60
CA TYR A 56 0.66 -14.38 12.85
C TYR A 56 -0.68 -15.13 12.87
N TYR A 57 -1.53 -14.96 11.85
CA TYR A 57 -2.84 -15.62 11.82
C TYR A 57 -2.73 -17.13 11.63
N ARG A 58 -1.71 -17.62 10.92
CA ARG A 58 -1.42 -19.06 10.80
C ARG A 58 -1.09 -19.66 12.17
N LYS A 59 -0.14 -19.07 12.90
CA LYS A 59 0.22 -19.50 14.26
C LYS A 59 -0.96 -19.37 15.22
N LYS A 60 -1.76 -18.30 15.09
CA LYS A 60 -2.94 -18.09 15.93
C LYS A 60 -3.99 -19.17 15.69
N ALA A 61 -4.23 -19.54 14.43
CA ALA A 61 -5.14 -20.61 14.06
C ALA A 61 -4.68 -21.97 14.62
N GLU A 62 -3.39 -22.29 14.52
CA GLU A 62 -2.82 -23.51 15.09
C GLU A 62 -3.04 -23.59 16.60
N LEU A 63 -2.77 -22.50 17.33
CA LEU A 63 -2.97 -22.43 18.79
C LEU A 63 -4.44 -22.58 19.18
N ASP A 64 -5.35 -21.85 18.53
CA ASP A 64 -6.79 -21.93 18.83
C ASP A 64 -7.36 -23.32 18.49
N GLY A 65 -6.90 -23.91 17.38
CA GLY A 65 -7.31 -25.24 16.96
C GLY A 65 -6.81 -26.33 17.90
N GLU A 66 -5.57 -26.22 18.37
CA GLU A 66 -5.00 -27.15 19.37
C GLU A 66 -5.74 -27.04 20.71
N TYR A 67 -6.05 -25.82 21.17
CA TYR A 67 -6.85 -25.61 22.36
C TYR A 67 -8.25 -26.24 22.23
N GLY A 68 -8.93 -26.02 21.11
CA GLY A 68 -10.21 -26.65 20.81
C GLY A 68 -10.14 -28.19 20.83
N LYS A 69 -9.11 -28.79 20.23
CA LYS A 69 -8.89 -30.26 20.26
C LYS A 69 -8.68 -30.78 21.69
N GLN A 70 -7.95 -30.06 22.53
CA GLN A 70 -7.72 -30.45 23.92
C GLN A 70 -9.00 -30.41 24.76
N LEU A 71 -9.83 -29.38 24.58
CA LEU A 71 -11.16 -29.30 25.19
C LEU A 71 -12.08 -30.43 24.71
N GLU A 72 -12.09 -30.70 23.41
CA GLU A 72 -12.90 -31.80 22.85
C GLU A 72 -12.49 -33.16 23.42
N LYS A 73 -11.17 -33.39 23.55
CA LYS A 73 -10.60 -34.59 24.16
C LYS A 73 -10.99 -34.70 25.64
N LEU A 74 -10.95 -33.61 26.40
CA LEU A 74 -11.39 -33.56 27.80
C LEU A 74 -12.86 -33.99 27.93
N ALA A 75 -13.75 -33.35 27.17
CA ALA A 75 -15.17 -33.64 27.19
C ALA A 75 -15.46 -35.10 26.78
N LYS A 76 -14.84 -35.60 25.70
CA LYS A 76 -14.96 -36.99 25.24
C LYS A 76 -14.50 -37.99 26.30
N ASN A 77 -13.36 -37.75 26.96
CA ASN A 77 -12.83 -38.64 27.99
C ASN A 77 -13.75 -38.71 29.21
N ILE A 78 -14.27 -37.56 29.66
CA ILE A 78 -15.21 -37.48 30.78
C ILE A 78 -16.50 -38.26 30.44
N MET A 79 -17.07 -38.04 29.26
CA MET A 79 -18.27 -38.74 28.80
C MET A 79 -18.05 -40.25 28.62
N GLN A 80 -16.89 -40.66 28.08
CA GLN A 80 -16.56 -42.08 27.93
C GLN A 80 -16.42 -42.77 29.29
N LYS A 81 -15.76 -42.12 30.26
CA LYS A 81 -15.66 -42.63 31.63
C LYS A 81 -17.04 -42.76 32.28
N HIS A 82 -17.90 -41.77 32.12
CA HIS A 82 -19.27 -41.81 32.62
C HIS A 82 -20.06 -42.98 32.00
N LYS A 83 -19.95 -43.20 30.69
CA LYS A 83 -20.58 -44.32 29.99
C LYS A 83 -20.08 -45.68 30.51
N ASN A 84 -18.76 -45.82 30.73
CA ASN A 84 -18.14 -47.06 31.19
C ASN A 84 -18.52 -47.40 32.64
N GLU A 85 -18.74 -46.41 33.49
CA GLU A 85 -19.07 -46.60 34.91
C GLU A 85 -20.58 -46.54 35.20
N ARG A 86 -21.43 -46.52 34.17
CA ARG A 86 -22.89 -46.32 34.30
C ARG A 86 -23.55 -47.27 35.32
N TYR A 87 -23.16 -48.55 35.31
CA TYR A 87 -23.69 -49.58 36.22
C TYR A 87 -23.34 -49.36 37.71
N LYS A 88 -22.41 -48.45 38.02
CA LYS A 88 -22.08 -48.05 39.41
C LYS A 88 -22.79 -46.76 39.82
N ARG A 89 -23.61 -46.19 38.94
CA ARG A 89 -24.12 -44.81 39.03
C ARG A 89 -25.64 -44.71 38.83
N ASP A 90 -26.37 -45.80 39.04
CA ASP A 90 -27.81 -45.87 38.77
C ASP A 90 -28.64 -44.81 39.53
N ALA A 91 -28.16 -44.36 40.70
CA ALA A 91 -28.80 -43.31 41.50
C ALA A 91 -28.44 -41.87 41.08
N TRP A 92 -27.46 -41.66 40.18
CA TRP A 92 -26.96 -40.30 39.85
C TRP A 92 -28.05 -39.41 39.27
N THR A 93 -28.94 -39.98 38.44
CA THR A 93 -30.04 -39.23 37.81
C THR A 93 -31.08 -38.73 38.81
N LEU A 94 -31.06 -39.20 40.06
CA LEU A 94 -31.92 -38.69 41.12
C LEU A 94 -31.43 -37.35 41.68
N HIS A 95 -30.18 -36.97 41.39
CA HIS A 95 -29.53 -35.77 41.92
C HIS A 95 -29.41 -34.68 40.83
N SER A 96 -29.92 -33.49 41.11
CA SER A 96 -29.77 -32.29 40.27
C SER A 96 -28.30 -31.94 39.97
N THR A 97 -27.39 -32.26 40.89
CA THR A 97 -25.92 -32.11 40.70
C THR A 97 -25.38 -32.94 39.53
N CYS A 98 -26.00 -34.09 39.20
CA CYS A 98 -25.64 -34.84 38.00
C CYS A 98 -25.97 -34.06 36.71
N GLY A 99 -27.10 -33.33 36.71
CA GLY A 99 -27.46 -32.45 35.60
C GLY A 99 -26.48 -31.28 35.45
N LEU A 100 -26.03 -30.69 36.57
CA LEU A 100 -25.01 -29.62 36.54
C LEU A 100 -23.70 -30.12 35.93
N TRP A 101 -23.24 -31.30 36.35
CA TRP A 101 -22.04 -31.91 35.79
C TRP A 101 -22.18 -32.13 34.28
N GLN A 102 -23.33 -32.65 33.82
CA GLN A 102 -23.58 -32.88 32.39
C GLN A 102 -23.57 -31.55 31.61
N GLN A 103 -24.25 -30.51 32.11
CA GLN A 103 -24.27 -29.18 31.50
C GLN A 103 -22.86 -28.59 31.34
N LEU A 104 -22.01 -28.70 32.37
CA LEU A 104 -20.63 -28.19 32.31
C LEU A 104 -19.77 -28.94 31.29
N VAL A 105 -19.95 -30.26 31.17
CA VAL A 105 -19.24 -31.08 30.17
C VAL A 105 -19.70 -30.77 28.76
N ASP A 106 -21.01 -30.55 28.56
CA ASP A 106 -21.57 -30.15 27.27
C ASP A 106 -21.13 -28.73 26.86
N GLN A 107 -21.08 -27.78 27.80
CA GLN A 107 -20.52 -26.44 27.53
C GLN A 107 -19.04 -26.49 27.12
N THR A 108 -18.22 -27.33 27.77
CA THR A 108 -16.82 -27.55 27.36
C THR A 108 -16.73 -28.09 25.93
N LYS A 109 -17.67 -28.94 25.52
CA LYS A 109 -17.73 -29.49 24.16
C LYS A 109 -18.15 -28.45 23.13
N GLU A 110 -19.09 -27.56 23.46
CA GLU A 110 -19.47 -26.46 22.57
C GLU A 110 -18.33 -25.43 22.43
N GLU A 111 -17.68 -25.06 23.54
CA GLU A 111 -16.48 -24.19 23.52
C GLU A 111 -15.39 -24.78 22.60
N ALA A 112 -15.14 -26.09 22.69
CA ALA A 112 -14.21 -26.78 21.81
C ALA A 112 -14.53 -26.58 20.32
N LYS A 113 -15.80 -26.74 19.93
CA LYS A 113 -16.24 -26.56 18.53
C LYS A 113 -16.07 -25.12 18.08
N GLU A 114 -16.37 -24.16 18.94
CA GLU A 114 -16.23 -22.73 18.63
C GLU A 114 -14.78 -22.33 18.40
N LYS A 115 -13.86 -22.83 19.25
CA LYS A 115 -12.42 -22.61 19.10
C LYS A 115 -11.90 -23.21 17.79
N MET A 116 -12.32 -24.42 17.45
CA MET A 116 -11.96 -25.05 16.17
C MET A 116 -12.53 -24.29 14.97
N ALA A 117 -13.79 -23.84 15.03
CA ALA A 117 -14.39 -23.04 13.96
C ALA A 117 -13.67 -21.69 13.76
N LEU A 118 -13.23 -21.05 14.84
CA LEU A 118 -12.42 -19.82 14.75
C LEU A 118 -11.05 -20.09 14.12
N ALA A 119 -10.39 -21.17 14.54
CA ALA A 119 -9.12 -21.60 13.97
C ALA A 119 -9.24 -21.84 12.45
N ASP A 120 -10.30 -22.53 12.03
CA ASP A 120 -10.59 -22.78 10.62
C ASP A 120 -10.86 -21.48 9.86
N LEU A 121 -11.60 -20.52 10.43
CA LEU A 121 -11.80 -19.21 9.82
C LEU A 121 -10.46 -18.48 9.60
N TYR A 122 -9.59 -18.47 10.62
CA TYR A 122 -8.28 -17.83 10.51
C TYR A 122 -7.43 -18.50 9.44
N ALA A 123 -7.32 -19.84 9.48
CA ALA A 123 -6.51 -20.60 8.54
C ALA A 123 -7.07 -20.55 7.11
N ALA A 124 -8.34 -20.90 6.91
CA ALA A 124 -8.92 -21.08 5.57
C ALA A 124 -9.36 -19.78 4.90
N ARG A 125 -9.63 -18.71 5.66
CA ARG A 125 -10.10 -17.44 5.12
C ARG A 125 -9.11 -16.31 5.30
N LEU A 126 -8.72 -16.00 6.54
CA LEU A 126 -7.89 -14.81 6.79
C LEU A 126 -6.50 -14.94 6.18
N THR A 127 -5.82 -16.09 6.34
CA THR A 127 -4.50 -16.27 5.70
C THR A 127 -4.59 -16.19 4.18
N VAL A 128 -5.59 -16.82 3.56
CA VAL A 128 -5.78 -16.78 2.10
C VAL A 128 -6.00 -15.34 1.60
N LEU A 129 -6.83 -14.55 2.29
CA LEU A 129 -7.07 -13.14 1.94
C LEU A 129 -5.80 -12.31 2.04
N ILE A 130 -4.97 -12.53 3.06
CA ILE A 130 -3.70 -11.80 3.24
C ILE A 130 -2.72 -12.16 2.12
N THR A 131 -2.58 -13.45 1.79
CA THR A 131 -1.71 -13.91 0.70
C THR A 131 -2.16 -13.32 -0.64
N GLN A 132 -3.46 -13.39 -0.93
CA GLN A 132 -4.01 -12.80 -2.15
C GLN A 132 -3.72 -11.29 -2.22
N ARG A 133 -3.87 -10.57 -1.10
CA ARG A 133 -3.58 -9.13 -1.07
C ARG A 133 -2.09 -8.84 -1.30
N ALA A 134 -1.19 -9.65 -0.76
CA ALA A 134 0.24 -9.52 -1.00
C ALA A 134 0.58 -9.73 -2.50
N ASP A 135 -0.03 -10.72 -3.14
CA ASP A 135 0.13 -10.99 -4.57
C ASP A 135 -0.43 -9.85 -5.45
N ASP A 136 -1.59 -9.30 -5.08
CA ASP A 136 -2.22 -8.19 -5.77
C ASP A 136 -1.38 -6.91 -5.64
N LEU A 137 -0.84 -6.61 -4.46
CA LEU A 137 0.07 -5.49 -4.24
C LEU A 137 1.31 -5.59 -5.15
N GLN A 138 1.91 -6.77 -5.24
CA GLN A 138 3.05 -7.03 -6.13
C GLN A 138 2.67 -6.87 -7.61
N ARG A 139 1.48 -7.32 -8.01
CA ARG A 139 0.97 -7.17 -9.38
C ARG A 139 0.72 -5.72 -9.75
N ILE A 140 0.08 -4.96 -8.87
CA ILE A 140 -0.18 -3.53 -9.04
C ILE A 140 1.14 -2.79 -9.13
N SER A 141 2.08 -3.05 -8.22
CA SER A 141 3.40 -2.42 -8.21
C SER A 141 4.18 -2.62 -9.51
N ARG A 142 4.16 -3.84 -10.09
CA ARG A 142 4.76 -4.08 -11.41
C ARG A 142 4.14 -3.21 -12.51
N LYS A 143 2.82 -3.01 -12.49
CA LYS A 143 2.13 -2.14 -13.45
C LYS A 143 2.43 -0.66 -13.23
N CYS A 144 2.45 -0.19 -11.99
CA CYS A 144 2.87 1.17 -11.67
C CYS A 144 4.32 1.41 -12.10
N ARG A 145 5.21 0.44 -11.90
CA ARG A 145 6.60 0.53 -12.38
C ARG A 145 6.69 0.70 -13.90
N GLU A 146 5.91 -0.07 -14.67
CA GLU A 146 5.81 0.09 -16.13
C GLU A 146 5.35 1.51 -16.50
N ILE A 147 4.33 2.04 -15.82
CA ILE A 147 3.80 3.40 -16.04
C ILE A 147 4.85 4.47 -15.68
N GLY A 148 5.51 4.33 -14.53
CA GLY A 148 6.58 5.23 -14.10
C GLY A 148 7.75 5.25 -15.08
N ALA A 149 8.15 4.08 -15.58
CA ALA A 149 9.19 3.98 -16.60
C ALA A 149 8.81 4.66 -17.93
N LEU A 150 7.54 4.58 -18.34
CA LEU A 150 7.04 5.32 -19.50
C LEU A 150 7.10 6.84 -19.28
N ALA A 151 6.67 7.33 -18.12
CA ALA A 151 6.78 8.75 -17.77
C ALA A 151 8.23 9.22 -17.75
N HIS A 152 9.15 8.44 -17.17
CA HIS A 152 10.59 8.73 -17.16
C HIS A 152 11.17 8.73 -18.57
N GLY A 153 10.74 7.81 -19.42
CA GLY A 153 11.13 7.76 -20.83
C GLY A 153 10.76 9.04 -21.58
N GLU A 154 9.54 9.56 -21.36
CA GLU A 154 9.08 10.80 -21.98
C GLU A 154 9.88 12.02 -21.48
N ILE A 155 10.15 12.10 -20.17
CA ILE A 155 11.02 13.15 -19.61
C ILE A 155 12.42 13.10 -20.23
N CYS A 156 13.01 11.91 -20.34
CA CYS A 156 14.31 11.73 -20.97
C CYS A 156 14.30 12.15 -22.45
N ARG A 157 13.20 11.88 -23.18
CA ARG A 157 13.03 12.28 -24.57
C ARG A 157 13.05 13.81 -24.72
N VAL A 158 12.23 14.53 -23.96
CA VAL A 158 12.17 16.00 -24.05
C VAL A 158 13.47 16.67 -23.58
N ILE A 159 14.16 16.08 -22.60
CA ILE A 159 15.49 16.54 -22.16
C ILE A 159 16.53 16.35 -23.28
N ASN A 160 16.51 15.23 -24.00
CA ASN A 160 17.41 14.99 -25.12
C ASN A 160 17.15 15.96 -26.29
N GLU A 161 15.89 16.28 -26.57
CA GLU A 161 15.50 17.30 -27.56
C GLU A 161 16.03 18.67 -27.17
N LEU A 162 15.87 19.07 -25.90
CA LEU A 162 16.44 20.28 -25.33
C LEU A 162 17.97 20.34 -25.50
N HIS A 163 18.69 19.28 -25.15
CA HIS A 163 20.14 19.24 -25.32
C HIS A 163 20.55 19.39 -26.79
N THR A 164 19.84 18.75 -27.70
CA THR A 164 20.08 18.86 -29.15
C THR A 164 19.83 20.29 -29.66
N ALA A 165 18.72 20.92 -29.26
CA ALA A 165 18.41 22.29 -29.63
C ALA A 165 19.43 23.29 -29.07
N MET A 166 19.89 23.09 -27.83
CA MET A 166 20.95 23.88 -27.20
C MET A 166 22.25 23.83 -28.01
N ARG A 167 22.70 22.62 -28.40
CA ARG A 167 23.92 22.44 -29.21
C ARG A 167 23.81 23.13 -30.57
N THR A 168 22.67 22.98 -31.24
CA THR A 168 22.40 23.67 -32.51
C THR A 168 22.45 25.18 -32.36
N TYR A 169 21.83 25.73 -31.32
CA TYR A 169 21.87 27.16 -31.03
C TYR A 169 23.30 27.64 -30.77
N GLN A 170 24.07 26.95 -29.93
CA GLN A 170 25.47 27.29 -29.65
C GLN A 170 26.33 27.34 -30.91
N LEU A 171 26.19 26.36 -31.81
CA LEU A 171 26.91 26.35 -33.09
C LEU A 171 26.50 27.53 -33.99
N CYS A 172 25.20 27.79 -34.12
CA CYS A 172 24.71 28.91 -34.91
C CYS A 172 25.14 30.27 -34.33
N PHE A 173 25.20 30.39 -33.01
CA PHE A 173 25.66 31.58 -32.31
C PHE A 173 27.14 31.88 -32.57
N LEU A 174 28.00 30.85 -32.49
CA LEU A 174 29.43 30.98 -32.82
C LEU A 174 29.63 31.39 -34.28
N GLU A 175 28.89 30.79 -35.22
CA GLU A 175 28.93 31.15 -36.65
C GLU A 175 28.48 32.61 -36.87
N CYS A 176 27.37 33.01 -36.23
CA CYS A 176 26.82 34.37 -36.32
C CYS A 176 27.79 35.41 -35.75
N SER A 177 28.36 35.16 -34.58
CA SER A 177 29.33 36.05 -33.92
C SER A 177 30.61 36.26 -34.75
N SER A 178 31.12 35.18 -35.36
CA SER A 178 32.28 35.25 -36.27
C SER A 178 31.97 36.10 -37.52
N LEU A 179 30.78 35.92 -38.10
CA LEU A 179 30.37 36.69 -39.28
C LEU A 179 30.06 38.15 -38.97
N GLU A 180 29.47 38.43 -37.80
CA GLU A 180 29.24 39.80 -37.32
C GLU A 180 30.55 40.57 -37.21
N SER A 181 31.58 39.96 -36.61
CA SER A 181 32.92 40.56 -36.50
C SER A 181 33.51 40.91 -37.88
N LYS A 182 33.36 40.01 -38.87
CA LYS A 182 33.82 40.25 -40.25
C LYS A 182 32.99 41.32 -40.97
N PHE A 183 31.68 41.39 -40.70
CA PHE A 183 30.80 42.40 -41.26
C PHE A 183 31.12 43.79 -40.71
N ARG A 184 31.30 43.93 -39.39
CA ARG A 184 31.70 45.19 -38.74
C ARG A 184 33.00 45.76 -39.32
N GLN A 185 34.02 44.93 -39.57
CA GLN A 185 35.25 45.38 -40.23
C GLN A 185 35.00 45.97 -41.63
N VAL A 186 34.10 45.38 -42.41
CA VAL A 186 33.75 45.88 -43.75
C VAL A 186 32.93 47.17 -43.66
N GLU A 187 32.04 47.26 -42.67
CA GLU A 187 31.26 48.46 -42.37
C GLU A 187 32.15 49.64 -41.96
N GLU A 188 33.08 49.42 -41.03
CA GLU A 188 34.05 50.43 -40.60
C GLU A 188 34.95 50.90 -41.76
N ASN A 189 35.45 49.97 -42.59
CA ASN A 189 36.27 50.31 -43.74
C ASN A 189 35.52 51.15 -44.78
N LYS A 190 34.22 50.87 -44.99
CA LYS A 190 33.36 51.67 -45.86
C LYS A 190 33.12 53.05 -45.23
N ALA A 191 32.72 53.11 -43.96
CA ALA A 191 32.45 54.37 -43.25
C ALA A 191 33.66 55.31 -43.25
N LYS A 192 34.86 54.80 -42.93
CA LYS A 192 36.12 55.55 -43.00
C LYS A 192 36.42 56.08 -44.41
N TYR A 193 36.11 55.32 -45.45
CA TYR A 193 36.31 55.79 -46.83
C TYR A 193 35.36 56.93 -47.19
N GLU A 194 34.08 56.80 -46.78
CA GLU A 194 33.03 57.80 -47.01
C GLU A 194 33.31 59.10 -46.26
N GLU A 195 33.77 59.03 -45.01
CA GLU A 195 34.20 60.17 -44.21
C GLU A 195 35.38 60.92 -44.83
N ASN A 196 36.39 60.19 -45.32
CA ASN A 196 37.56 60.78 -45.97
C ASN A 196 37.29 61.28 -47.40
N ASN A 197 36.15 60.94 -48.02
CA ASN A 197 35.84 61.24 -49.42
C ASN A 197 34.36 61.63 -49.65
N PRO A 198 33.84 62.67 -48.97
CA PRO A 198 32.41 62.99 -48.95
C PRO A 198 31.83 63.41 -50.30
N THR A 199 32.65 63.99 -51.19
CA THR A 199 32.22 64.42 -52.54
C THR A 199 32.35 63.33 -53.61
N LYS A 200 32.87 62.14 -53.27
CA LYS A 200 33.21 61.07 -54.22
C LYS A 200 32.35 59.80 -54.07
N LEU A 201 31.26 59.91 -53.32
CA LEU A 201 30.28 58.85 -53.09
C LEU A 201 29.60 58.46 -54.41
N GLY A 202 29.53 57.16 -54.71
CA GLY A 202 28.92 56.61 -55.92
C GLY A 202 29.70 56.83 -57.22
N ILE A 203 30.61 57.81 -57.25
CA ILE A 203 31.36 58.21 -58.45
C ILE A 203 32.59 57.31 -58.64
N THR A 204 33.39 57.11 -57.59
CA THR A 204 34.65 56.37 -57.69
C THR A 204 34.43 54.86 -57.78
N ARG A 205 35.29 54.19 -58.56
CA ARG A 205 35.32 52.71 -58.62
C ARG A 205 35.54 52.09 -57.24
N LYS A 206 36.37 52.73 -56.40
CA LYS A 206 36.69 52.29 -55.04
C LYS A 206 35.46 52.33 -54.12
N HIS A 207 34.69 53.44 -54.11
CA HIS A 207 33.43 53.52 -53.37
C HIS A 207 32.43 52.44 -53.81
N ARG A 208 32.22 52.29 -55.13
CA ARG A 208 31.29 51.29 -55.69
C ARG A 208 31.69 49.85 -55.32
N CYS A 209 32.99 49.53 -55.28
CA CYS A 209 33.47 48.23 -54.82
C CYS A 209 33.23 48.00 -53.31
N LEU A 210 33.48 49.01 -52.46
CA LEU A 210 33.23 48.93 -51.03
C LEU A 210 31.72 48.78 -50.72
N ALA A 211 30.87 49.54 -51.42
CA ALA A 211 29.41 49.43 -51.30
C ALA A 211 28.89 48.04 -51.72
N LYS A 212 29.40 47.47 -52.83
CA LYS A 212 29.06 46.10 -53.24
C LYS A 212 29.52 45.05 -52.22
N LEU A 213 30.73 45.20 -51.67
CA LEU A 213 31.25 44.30 -50.65
C LEU A 213 30.44 44.38 -49.35
N TYR A 214 30.07 45.59 -48.94
CA TYR A 214 29.18 45.83 -47.80
C TYR A 214 27.84 45.13 -47.98
N ASN A 215 27.13 45.39 -49.08
CA ASN A 215 25.81 44.78 -49.35
C ASN A 215 25.89 43.25 -49.37
N LYS A 216 26.91 42.68 -50.03
CA LYS A 216 27.14 41.23 -50.04
C LYS A 216 27.38 40.64 -48.65
N ARG A 217 28.11 41.36 -47.78
CA ARG A 217 28.38 40.93 -46.40
C ARG A 217 27.17 41.11 -45.49
N LEU A 218 26.40 42.18 -45.69
CA LEU A 218 25.14 42.44 -44.99
C LEU A 218 24.10 41.36 -45.29
N GLU A 219 23.91 40.99 -46.55
CA GLU A 219 23.02 39.90 -46.96
C GLU A 219 23.40 38.57 -46.29
N LYS A 220 24.70 38.23 -46.32
CA LYS A 220 25.20 37.01 -45.67
C LYS A 220 25.04 37.05 -44.15
N TYR A 221 25.32 38.19 -43.52
CA TYR A 221 25.12 38.39 -42.07
C TYR A 221 23.65 38.23 -41.71
N ASN A 222 22.73 38.89 -42.42
CA ASN A 222 21.29 38.80 -42.17
C ASN A 222 20.76 37.38 -42.31
N ALA A 223 21.22 36.62 -43.31
CA ALA A 223 20.83 35.22 -43.49
C ALA A 223 21.26 34.34 -42.30
N ILE A 224 22.51 34.48 -41.82
CA ILE A 224 23.01 33.70 -40.69
C ILE A 224 22.43 34.18 -39.35
N LYS A 225 22.21 35.48 -39.19
CA LYS A 225 21.49 36.03 -38.04
C LYS A 225 20.08 35.46 -37.94
N LEU A 226 19.35 35.39 -39.06
CA LEU A 226 18.02 34.76 -39.09
C LEU A 226 18.09 33.28 -38.70
N LYS A 227 19.08 32.52 -39.22
CA LYS A 227 19.30 31.12 -38.83
C LYS A 227 19.57 30.98 -37.32
N CYS A 228 20.41 31.84 -36.75
CA CYS A 228 20.70 31.86 -35.32
C CYS A 228 19.47 32.21 -34.48
N LEU A 229 18.64 33.17 -34.92
CA LEU A 229 17.40 33.53 -34.24
C LEU A 229 16.39 32.37 -34.25
N LYS A 230 16.27 31.65 -35.37
CA LYS A 230 15.43 30.44 -35.45
C LYS A 230 15.90 29.36 -34.47
N ALA A 231 17.20 29.06 -34.44
CA ALA A 231 17.77 28.10 -33.51
C ALA A 231 17.60 28.52 -32.04
N ARG A 232 17.68 29.82 -31.74
CA ARG A 232 17.40 30.35 -30.40
C ARG A 232 15.94 30.12 -29.98
N ASN A 233 15.00 30.41 -30.87
CA ASN A 233 13.57 30.23 -30.59
C ASN A 233 13.25 28.75 -30.35
N GLU A 234 13.78 27.85 -31.17
CA GLU A 234 13.63 26.40 -30.98
C GLU A 234 14.17 25.96 -29.62
N TYR A 235 15.38 26.40 -29.27
CA TYR A 235 15.96 26.11 -27.95
C TYR A 235 15.06 26.59 -26.81
N LEU A 236 14.52 27.82 -26.89
CA LEU A 236 13.60 28.34 -25.87
C LEU A 236 12.30 27.53 -25.77
N LEU A 237 11.76 27.03 -26.88
CA LEU A 237 10.59 26.15 -26.87
C LEU A 237 10.91 24.80 -26.21
N CYS A 238 12.05 24.19 -26.52
CA CYS A 238 12.47 22.95 -25.85
C CYS A 238 12.73 23.15 -24.35
N VAL A 239 13.25 24.32 -23.94
CA VAL A 239 13.39 24.68 -22.52
C VAL A 239 12.03 24.67 -21.82
N GLN A 240 11.04 25.33 -22.41
CA GLN A 240 9.68 25.37 -21.87
C GLN A 240 9.05 23.97 -21.80
N ALA A 241 9.19 23.17 -22.86
CA ALA A 241 8.65 21.81 -22.92
C ALA A 241 9.27 20.88 -21.86
N ALA A 242 10.60 20.88 -21.73
CA ALA A 242 11.30 20.07 -20.73
C ALA A 242 10.91 20.47 -19.29
N ASN A 243 10.84 21.77 -19.01
CA ASN A 243 10.42 22.27 -17.70
C ASN A 243 8.96 21.92 -17.39
N ALA A 244 8.06 22.00 -18.37
CA ALA A 244 6.66 21.63 -18.20
C ALA A 244 6.49 20.13 -17.93
N ALA A 245 7.21 19.27 -18.66
CA ALA A 245 7.21 17.83 -18.43
C ALA A 245 7.74 17.45 -17.04
N LEU A 246 8.86 18.05 -16.62
CA LEU A 246 9.40 17.85 -15.27
C LEU A 246 8.41 18.33 -14.21
N HIS A 247 7.86 19.54 -14.36
CA HIS A 247 6.90 20.08 -13.39
C HIS A 247 5.69 19.18 -13.25
N LYS A 248 5.06 18.76 -14.36
CA LYS A 248 3.90 17.88 -14.34
C LYS A 248 4.22 16.57 -13.60
N TYR A 249 5.33 15.93 -13.94
CA TYR A 249 5.69 14.66 -13.31
C TYR A 249 5.89 14.78 -11.80
N PHE A 250 6.62 15.80 -11.35
CA PHE A 250 6.93 15.97 -9.93
C PHE A 250 5.79 16.57 -9.11
N ALA A 251 4.91 17.36 -9.72
CA ALA A 251 3.77 17.97 -9.03
C ALA A 251 2.58 17.01 -8.93
N ASP A 252 2.31 16.25 -10.00
CA ASP A 252 1.07 15.48 -10.15
C ASP A 252 1.38 13.98 -10.33
N ASP A 253 2.04 13.60 -11.43
CA ASP A 253 2.11 12.19 -11.85
C ASP A 253 2.80 11.29 -10.80
N LEU A 254 3.80 11.78 -10.06
CA LEU A 254 4.48 11.03 -9.01
C LEU A 254 3.55 10.71 -7.83
N SER A 255 2.71 11.66 -7.43
CA SER A 255 1.73 11.44 -6.35
C SER A 255 0.68 10.43 -6.82
N ASP A 256 0.11 10.63 -8.00
CA ASP A 256 -0.88 9.74 -8.59
C ASP A 256 -0.34 8.31 -8.74
N LEU A 257 0.94 8.18 -9.11
CA LEU A 257 1.61 6.89 -9.22
C LEU A 257 1.66 6.16 -7.88
N ILE A 258 1.98 6.86 -6.79
CA ILE A 258 2.04 6.29 -5.44
C ILE A 258 0.63 5.87 -4.99
N ASP A 259 -0.38 6.72 -5.22
CA ASP A 259 -1.77 6.40 -4.90
C ASP A 259 -2.27 5.18 -5.67
N CYS A 260 -1.87 5.04 -6.94
CA CYS A 260 -2.14 3.85 -7.75
C CYS A 260 -1.47 2.59 -7.18
N MET A 261 -0.26 2.70 -6.61
CA MET A 261 0.41 1.56 -5.98
C MET A 261 -0.31 1.08 -4.71
N ASP A 262 -0.98 2.00 -3.99
CA ASP A 262 -1.72 1.69 -2.77
C ASP A 262 -3.19 1.32 -3.02
N LEU A 263 -3.59 1.19 -4.29
CA LEU A 263 -4.98 1.01 -4.69
C LEU A 263 -5.67 -0.13 -3.92
N GLY A 264 -6.78 0.22 -3.26
CA GLY A 264 -7.63 -0.70 -2.51
C GLY A 264 -7.07 -1.18 -1.17
N MET A 265 -5.92 -0.68 -0.70
CA MET A 265 -5.31 -1.16 0.55
C MET A 265 -6.18 -0.86 1.76
N ASP A 266 -6.63 0.38 1.90
CA ASP A 266 -7.44 0.81 3.05
C ASP A 266 -8.78 0.09 3.13
N GLN A 267 -9.45 -0.06 1.99
CA GLN A 267 -10.72 -0.77 1.91
C GLN A 267 -10.55 -2.25 2.26
N TRP A 268 -9.49 -2.88 1.76
CA TRP A 268 -9.16 -4.26 2.10
C TRP A 268 -8.85 -4.41 3.60
N LEU A 269 -8.06 -3.50 4.18
CA LEU A 269 -7.74 -3.50 5.62
C LEU A 269 -9.00 -3.35 6.48
N GLN A 270 -9.92 -2.43 6.12
CA GLN A 270 -11.19 -2.27 6.81
C GLN A 270 -12.04 -3.55 6.74
N GLY A 271 -12.16 -4.15 5.55
CA GLY A 271 -12.87 -5.42 5.36
C GLY A 271 -12.25 -6.57 6.18
N PHE A 272 -10.91 -6.64 6.19
CA PHE A 272 -10.16 -7.62 6.95
C PHE A 272 -10.40 -7.49 8.46
N ILE A 273 -10.28 -6.28 9.00
CA ILE A 273 -10.54 -5.99 10.42
C ILE A 273 -11.99 -6.30 10.77
N ASN A 274 -12.95 -5.91 9.92
CA ASN A 274 -14.36 -6.20 10.15
C ASN A 274 -14.65 -7.70 10.21
N CYS A 275 -14.00 -8.51 9.36
CA CYS A 275 -14.11 -9.97 9.42
C CYS A 275 -13.60 -10.53 10.76
N ALA A 276 -12.43 -10.08 11.21
CA ALA A 276 -11.85 -10.52 12.48
C ALA A 276 -12.70 -10.07 13.69
N VAL A 277 -13.18 -8.83 13.67
CA VAL A 277 -14.05 -8.29 14.73
C VAL A 277 -15.37 -9.04 14.80
N THR A 278 -16.00 -9.32 13.66
CA THR A 278 -17.29 -10.04 13.61
C THR A 278 -17.13 -11.44 14.20
N ALA A 279 -16.11 -12.19 13.78
CA ALA A 279 -15.84 -13.52 14.31
C ALA A 279 -15.62 -13.52 15.83
N ARG A 280 -14.87 -12.54 16.34
CA ARG A 280 -14.64 -12.41 17.79
C ARG A 280 -15.90 -12.00 18.55
N LYS A 281 -16.74 -11.14 17.97
CA LYS A 281 -18.04 -10.77 18.56
C LYS A 281 -18.96 -11.98 18.65
N ASP A 282 -19.04 -12.78 17.58
CA ASP A 282 -19.87 -13.98 17.56
C ASP A 282 -19.43 -14.97 18.65
N MET A 283 -18.12 -15.15 18.85
CA MET A 283 -17.61 -15.97 19.95
C MET A 283 -17.95 -15.40 21.33
N CYS A 284 -17.77 -14.09 21.54
CA CYS A 284 -18.15 -13.47 22.81
C CYS A 284 -19.64 -13.63 23.09
N GLN A 285 -20.49 -13.56 22.06
CA GLN A 285 -21.93 -13.75 22.21
C GLN A 285 -22.24 -15.19 22.65
N LYS A 286 -21.64 -16.20 22.02
CA LYS A 286 -21.83 -17.60 22.42
C LYS A 286 -21.39 -17.89 23.85
N GLU A 287 -20.28 -17.29 24.27
CA GLU A 287 -19.83 -17.36 25.68
C GLU A 287 -20.86 -16.73 26.62
N MET A 288 -21.41 -15.56 26.27
CA MET A 288 -22.46 -14.92 27.06
C MET A 288 -23.74 -15.79 27.13
N ASP A 289 -24.12 -16.43 26.03
CA ASP A 289 -25.27 -17.33 25.98
C ASP A 289 -25.04 -18.56 26.88
N ALA A 290 -23.84 -19.17 26.82
CA ALA A 290 -23.46 -20.28 27.70
C ALA A 290 -23.48 -19.90 29.19
N LEU A 291 -23.00 -18.70 29.53
CA LEU A 291 -23.06 -18.18 30.90
C LEU A 291 -24.51 -17.93 31.37
N ALA A 292 -25.38 -17.46 30.47
CA ALA A 292 -26.80 -17.28 30.77
C ALA A 292 -27.50 -18.62 31.01
N GLU A 293 -27.23 -19.64 30.20
CA GLU A 293 -27.73 -21.00 30.40
C GLU A 293 -27.28 -21.57 31.76
N LEU A 294 -26.01 -21.39 32.13
CA LEU A 294 -25.48 -21.87 33.39
C LEU A 294 -26.10 -21.14 34.59
N CYS A 295 -26.34 -19.83 34.47
CA CYS A 295 -27.08 -19.05 35.46
C CYS A 295 -28.51 -19.57 35.62
N GLY A 296 -29.21 -19.89 34.52
CA GLY A 296 -30.53 -20.50 34.58
C GLY A 296 -30.50 -21.89 35.24
N PHE A 297 -29.48 -22.71 34.91
CA PHE A 297 -29.34 -24.04 35.51
C PHE A 297 -29.14 -23.98 37.02
N LYS A 298 -28.44 -22.95 37.54
CA LYS A 298 -28.28 -22.74 38.99
C LYS A 298 -29.63 -22.70 39.72
N GLU A 299 -30.66 -22.12 39.12
CA GLU A 299 -32.00 -22.02 39.71
C GLU A 299 -32.73 -23.37 39.74
N SER A 300 -32.32 -24.33 38.89
CA SER A 300 -32.90 -25.68 38.83
C SER A 300 -32.34 -26.65 39.88
N LEU A 301 -31.29 -26.25 40.60
CA LEU A 301 -30.68 -27.06 41.65
C LEU A 301 -31.58 -27.07 42.90
N ASP A 302 -32.15 -28.22 43.24
CA ASP A 302 -33.07 -28.37 44.37
C ASP A 302 -32.81 -29.62 45.20
N SER A 303 -32.16 -29.43 46.34
CA SER A 303 -31.87 -30.50 47.29
C SER A 303 -33.12 -31.11 47.93
N LYS A 304 -34.23 -30.37 48.01
CA LYS A 304 -35.49 -30.91 48.56
C LYS A 304 -36.11 -31.87 47.55
N THR A 305 -36.16 -31.50 46.28
CA THR A 305 -36.61 -32.37 45.20
C THR A 305 -35.70 -33.60 45.06
N ASP A 306 -34.38 -33.43 45.14
CA ASP A 306 -33.44 -34.56 45.11
C ASP A 306 -33.69 -35.54 46.28
N LYS A 307 -33.89 -35.02 47.50
CA LYS A 307 -34.26 -35.84 48.66
C LYS A 307 -35.58 -36.59 48.45
N GLN A 308 -36.58 -35.92 47.90
CA GLN A 308 -37.89 -36.54 47.62
C GLN A 308 -37.74 -37.69 46.62
N ARG A 309 -37.05 -37.46 45.49
CA ARG A 309 -36.75 -38.49 44.47
C ARG A 309 -35.99 -39.68 45.07
N PHE A 310 -35.03 -39.42 45.96
CA PHE A 310 -34.29 -40.46 46.65
C PHE A 310 -35.18 -41.32 47.55
N ILE A 311 -36.06 -40.72 48.35
CA ILE A 311 -37.00 -41.47 49.22
C ILE A 311 -37.98 -42.28 48.38
N GLU A 312 -38.54 -41.70 47.32
CA GLU A 312 -39.48 -42.38 46.41
C GLU A 312 -38.83 -43.60 45.72
N ALA A 313 -37.60 -43.44 45.21
CA ALA A 313 -36.84 -44.52 44.60
C ALA A 313 -36.55 -45.68 45.57
N ASN A 314 -36.48 -45.39 46.88
CA ASN A 314 -36.17 -46.35 47.94
C ASN A 314 -37.36 -46.57 48.91
N HIS A 315 -38.60 -46.36 48.44
CA HIS A 315 -39.79 -46.29 49.29
C HIS A 315 -39.97 -47.52 50.20
N ALA A 316 -39.66 -48.73 49.71
CA ALA A 316 -39.78 -49.96 50.48
C ALA A 316 -38.89 -50.00 51.73
N THR A 317 -37.74 -49.30 51.68
CA THR A 317 -36.80 -49.19 52.80
C THR A 317 -37.20 -48.07 53.76
N PHE A 318 -37.76 -46.98 53.25
CA PHE A 318 -38.09 -45.78 54.03
C PHE A 318 -39.57 -45.70 54.48
N MET A 319 -40.42 -46.65 54.09
CA MET A 319 -41.81 -46.70 54.53
C MET A 319 -41.90 -46.98 56.04
N LEU A 320 -42.87 -46.33 56.69
CA LEU A 320 -43.12 -46.51 58.13
C LEU A 320 -43.45 -47.99 58.41
N PRO A 321 -42.69 -48.67 59.30
CA PRO A 321 -43.02 -50.04 59.71
C PRO A 321 -44.41 -50.11 60.34
N LYS A 322 -45.04 -51.29 60.29
CA LYS A 322 -46.32 -51.51 60.97
C LYS A 322 -46.18 -51.16 62.45
N ARG A 323 -47.17 -50.45 62.99
CA ARG A 323 -47.21 -50.14 64.42
C ARG A 323 -47.23 -51.45 65.21
N PHE A 324 -46.56 -51.45 66.36
CA PHE A 324 -46.65 -52.57 67.28
C PHE A 324 -48.09 -52.70 67.78
N GLU A 325 -48.64 -53.89 67.68
CA GLU A 325 -49.98 -54.23 68.17
C GLU A 325 -49.85 -55.05 69.45
N PHE A 326 -50.71 -54.75 70.43
CA PHE A 326 -50.76 -55.51 71.67
C PHE A 326 -51.13 -56.96 71.39
N ARG A 327 -50.29 -57.91 71.82
CA ARG A 327 -50.58 -59.35 71.77
C ARG A 327 -51.02 -59.82 73.16
N GLN A 328 -52.29 -60.17 73.29
CA GLN A 328 -52.79 -60.84 74.51
C GLN A 328 -51.96 -62.11 74.75
N HIS A 329 -51.49 -62.29 75.98
CA HIS A 329 -50.71 -63.45 76.40
C HIS A 329 -51.68 -64.63 76.56
N LEU A 330 -51.27 -65.82 76.08
CA LEU A 330 -51.95 -67.09 76.38
C LEU A 330 -51.71 -67.48 77.84
#